data_AF-A0A7J3UZG8-F1
#
_entry.id   AF-A0A7J3UZG8-F1
#
_cell.length_a   1.000
_cell.length_b   1.000
_cell.length_c   1.000
_cell.angle_alpha   90.00
_cell.angle_beta   90.00
_cell.angle_gamma   90.00
#
_symmetry.space_group_name_H-M   'P 1'
#
loop_
_entity.id
_entity.type
_entity.pdbx_description
1 polymer ?
#
loop_
_entity_poly.entity_id
_entity_poly.type
_entity_poly.pdbx_seq_one_letter_code
_entity_poly.pdbx_strand_id
1 'polypeptide(L)' 'MSLAWKWFIEYQTHGSAHMHGIRRTLHSERSEFREIDVVESEDYGRMLILDGKVQSTVRDEYIYHESLVHPA' A
#
# COMPACT_ATOMS: atom_id res chain seq x y z
N MET A 1 -16.09 16.86 -13.60
CA MET A 1 -15.40 15.77 -12.87
C MET A 1 -14.14 16.36 -12.27
N SER A 2 -13.99 16.34 -10.95
CA SER A 2 -12.79 16.83 -10.27
C SER A 2 -11.63 15.86 -10.53
N LEU A 3 -10.55 16.32 -11.17
CA LEU A 3 -9.28 15.61 -11.34
C LEU A 3 -8.43 15.73 -10.06
N ALA A 4 -9.02 15.39 -8.91
CA ALA A 4 -8.26 15.37 -7.65
C ALA A 4 -7.47 14.05 -7.57
N TRP A 5 -6.31 14.03 -8.21
CA TRP A 5 -5.34 12.95 -8.07
C TRP A 5 -4.93 12.83 -6.60
N LYS A 6 -5.23 11.69 -5.97
CA LYS A 6 -4.73 11.37 -4.63
C LYS A 6 -3.46 10.55 -4.78
N TRP A 7 -2.41 10.96 -4.09
CA TRP A 7 -1.12 10.26 -4.07
C TRP A 7 -0.84 9.81 -2.64
N PHE A 8 -0.41 8.57 -2.48
CA PHE A 8 0.18 8.07 -1.25
C PHE A 8 1.70 8.12 -1.38
N ILE A 9 2.38 8.68 -0.38
CA ILE A 9 3.85 8.82 -0.37
C ILE A 9 4.39 8.05 0.83
N GLU A 10 5.22 7.05 0.56
CA GLU A 10 5.91 6.27 1.58
C GLU A 10 7.40 6.63 1.59
N TYR A 11 7.84 7.28 2.67
CA TYR A 11 9.27 7.54 2.91
C TYR A 11 9.98 6.23 3.27
N GLN A 12 10.99 5.86 2.49
CA GLN A 12 11.78 4.64 2.69
C GLN A 12 13.08 4.96 3.46
N THR A 13 13.74 6.05 3.09
CA THR A 13 14.96 6.55 3.76
C THR A 13 14.91 8.07 3.86
N HIS A 14 15.95 8.70 4.42
CA HIS A 14 16.06 10.18 4.43
C HIS A 14 16.13 10.81 3.03
N GLY A 15 16.55 10.05 2.02
CA GLY A 15 16.71 10.55 0.64
C GLY A 15 15.80 9.88 -0.38
N SER A 16 14.92 8.95 0.03
CA SER A 16 14.08 8.20 -0.90
C SER A 16 12.66 8.01 -0.38
N ALA A 17 11.70 8.14 -1.30
CA ALA A 17 10.30 7.83 -1.08
C ALA A 17 9.72 7.18 -2.34
N HIS A 18 8.72 6.33 -2.15
CA HIS A 18 7.89 5.81 -3.23
C HIS A 18 6.56 6.55 -3.21
N MET A 19 6.00 6.82 -4.39
CA MET A 19 4.69 7.45 -4.52
C MET A 19 3.78 6.63 -5.42
N HIS A 20 2.55 6.42 -4.97
CA HIS A 20 1.56 5.62 -5.65
C HIS A 20 0.29 6.43 -5.87
N GLY A 21 -0.21 6.45 -7.11
CA GLY A 21 -1.51 7.02 -7.42
C GLY A 21 -2.61 6.19 -6.79
N ILE A 22 -3.54 6.85 -6.10
CA ILE A 22 -4.67 6.25 -5.39
C ILE A 22 -5.98 6.62 -6.10
N ARG A 23 -6.68 5.60 -6.60
CA ARG A 23 -8.02 5.74 -7.20
C ARG A 23 -9.06 6.07 -6.14
N ARG A 24 -9.03 5.33 -5.02
CA ARG A 24 -9.92 5.53 -3.88
C ARG A 24 -9.41 4.82 -2.62
N THR A 25 -9.82 5.32 -1.46
CA THR A 25 -9.71 4.61 -0.19
C THR A 25 -10.92 3.69 -0.04
N LEU A 26 -10.67 2.42 0.26
CA LEU A 26 -11.71 1.39 0.46
C LEU A 26 -12.06 1.23 1.95
N HIS A 27 -11.05 1.32 2.82
CA HIS A 27 -11.19 1.26 4.28
C HIS A 27 -10.10 2.09 4.94
N SER A 28 -10.39 2.70 6.07
CA SER A 28 -9.42 3.41 6.91
C SER A 28 -9.88 3.34 8.37
N GLU A 29 -9.00 2.87 9.25
CA GLU A 29 -9.30 2.63 10.65
C GLU A 29 -8.04 2.74 11.52
N ARG A 30 -8.20 3.16 12.78
CA ARG A 30 -7.20 2.98 13.82
C ARG A 30 -7.66 1.90 14.79
N SER A 31 -6.98 0.76 14.76
CA SER A 31 -7.15 -0.32 15.74
C SER A 31 -6.44 0.01 17.06
N GLU A 32 -6.54 -0.88 18.06
CA GLU A 32 -5.77 -0.78 19.31
C GLU A 32 -4.25 -0.75 19.05
N PHE A 33 -3.79 -1.39 17.98
CA PHE A 33 -2.36 -1.62 17.74
C PHE A 33 -1.74 -0.72 16.67
N ARG A 34 -2.54 -0.28 15.69
CA ARG A 34 -2.04 0.36 14.46
C ARG A 34 -3.12 1.05 13.63
N GLU A 35 -2.67 1.96 12.78
CA GLU A 35 -3.44 2.51 11.67
C GLU A 35 -3.47 1.55 10.49
N ILE A 36 -4.65 1.39 9.89
CA ILE A 36 -4.94 0.43 8.83
C ILE A 36 -5.65 1.16 7.70
N ASP A 37 -5.04 1.18 6.52
CA ASP A 37 -5.68 1.64 5.30
C ASP A 37 -5.70 0.52 4.26
N VAL A 38 -6.84 0.39 3.59
CA VAL A 38 -6.96 -0.39 2.36
C VAL A 38 -7.32 0.57 1.25
N VAL A 39 -6.46 0.69 0.26
CA VAL A 39 -6.62 1.61 -0.87
C VAL A 39 -6.61 0.85 -2.19
N GLU A 40 -7.20 1.44 -3.23
CA GLU A 40 -7.04 0.97 -4.61
C GLU A 40 -6.02 1.86 -5.32
N SER A 41 -4.83 1.29 -5.59
CA SER A 41 -3.76 1.90 -6.38
C SER A 41 -4.04 1.78 -7.88
N GLU A 42 -3.56 2.76 -8.67
CA GLU A 42 -3.59 2.72 -10.13
C GLU A 42 -2.83 1.49 -10.69
N ASP A 43 -1.62 1.26 -10.19
CA ASP A 43 -0.65 0.33 -10.78
C ASP A 43 -0.52 -1.00 -10.03
N TYR A 44 -0.97 -1.07 -8.77
CA TYR A 44 -0.76 -2.23 -7.90
C TYR A 44 -2.06 -2.89 -7.41
N GLY A 45 -3.22 -2.37 -7.82
CA GLY A 45 -4.52 -2.87 -7.38
C GLY A 45 -4.80 -2.55 -5.92
N ARG A 46 -5.48 -3.45 -5.19
CA ARG A 46 -5.71 -3.23 -3.75
C ARG A 46 -4.39 -3.31 -3.00
N MET A 47 -4.15 -2.32 -2.15
CA MET A 47 -2.93 -2.14 -1.38
C MET A 47 -3.29 -2.00 0.10
N LEU A 48 -2.65 -2.82 0.93
CA LEU A 48 -2.72 -2.74 2.39
C LEU A 48 -1.59 -1.85 2.88
N ILE A 49 -1.93 -0.83 3.67
CA ILE A 49 -0.98 0.07 4.31
C ILE A 49 -1.22 -0.01 5.81
N LEU A 50 -0.15 -0.24 6.57
CA LEU A 50 -0.17 -0.23 8.03
C LEU A 50 0.79 0.83 8.54
N ASP A 51 0.32 1.72 9.41
CA ASP A 51 1.10 2.83 9.97
C ASP A 51 1.88 3.63 8.90
N GLY A 52 1.24 3.86 7.74
CA GLY A 52 1.84 4.58 6.62
C GLY A 52 2.91 3.80 5.84
N LYS A 53 2.95 2.46 5.96
CA LYS A 53 3.89 1.57 5.24
C LYS A 53 3.16 0.55 4.39
N VAL A 54 3.53 0.37 3.13
CA VAL A 54 2.93 -0.66 2.26
C VAL A 54 3.32 -2.04 2.77
N GLN A 55 2.32 -2.90 2.97
CA GLN A 55 2.54 -4.27 3.46
C GLN A 55 2.33 -5.33 2.37
N SER A 56 1.34 -5.12 1.50
CA SER A 56 0.99 -6.08 0.46
C SER A 56 0.18 -5.39 -0.64
N THR A 57 0.39 -5.79 -1.89
CA THR A 57 -0.42 -5.37 -3.02
C THR A 57 -0.89 -6.58 -3.82
N VAL A 58 -2.15 -6.58 -4.25
CA VAL A 58 -2.75 -7.76 -4.91
C VAL A 58 -2.05 -8.14 -6.22
N ARG A 59 -1.38 -7.19 -6.90
CA ARG A 59 -0.74 -7.49 -8.20
C ARG A 59 0.63 -8.17 -8.07
N ASP A 60 1.32 -8.04 -6.94
CA ASP A 60 2.70 -8.53 -6.79
C ASP A 60 2.97 -9.31 -5.50
N GLU A 61 2.00 -9.42 -4.59
CA GLU A 61 2.17 -10.12 -3.31
C GLU A 61 2.63 -11.58 -3.46
N TYR A 62 2.28 -12.24 -4.57
CA TYR A 62 2.71 -13.60 -4.85
C TYR A 62 4.23 -13.72 -4.87
N ILE A 63 4.97 -12.71 -5.36
CA ILE A 63 6.43 -12.70 -5.38
C ILE A 63 6.97 -12.79 -3.95
N TYR A 64 6.40 -11.98 -3.03
CA TYR A 64 6.80 -11.98 -1.63
C TYR A 64 6.43 -13.29 -0.94
N HIS A 65 5.16 -13.73 -1.04
CA HIS A 65 4.68 -14.90 -0.31
C HIS A 65 5.28 -16.21 -0.82
N GLU A 66 5.42 -16.39 -2.13
CA GLU A 66 6.08 -17.57 -2.70
C GLU A 66 7.55 -17.64 -2.29
N SER A 67 8.27 -16.51 -2.39
CA SER A 67 9.70 -16.43 -1.98
C SER A 67 9.89 -16.61 -0.48
N LEU A 68 8.92 -16.22 0.35
CA LEU A 68 8.98 -16.39 1.79
C LEU A 68 8.71 -17.83 2.22
N VAL A 69 7.78 -18.51 1.54
CA VAL A 69 7.28 -19.83 1.97
C VAL A 69 8.00 -20.99 1.28
N HIS A 70 8.19 -20.93 -0.03
CA HIS A 70 8.61 -22.11 -0.81
C HIS A 70 10.08 -22.54 -0.69
N PRO A 71 11.06 -21.66 -0.40
CA PRO A 71 12.45 -22.10 -0.27
C PRO A 71 12.77 -22.96 0.97
N ALA A 72 11.92 -22.91 2.01
CA ALA A 72 12.15 -23.55 3.30
C ALA A 72 11.78 -25.05 3.32
#